data_AF-A0A958SZR2-F1
#
_entry.id   AF-A0A958SZR2-F1
#
_cell.length_a   1.000
_cell.length_b   1.000
_cell.length_c   1.000
_cell.angle_alpha   90.00
_cell.angle_beta   90.00
_cell.angle_gamma   90.00
#
_symmetry.space_group_name_H-M   'P 1'
#
loop_
_entity.id
_entity.type
_entity.pdbx_description
1 polymer ?
#
loop_
_entity_poly.entity_id
_entity_poly.type
_entity_poly.pdbx_seq_one_letter_code
_entity_poly.pdbx_strand_id
1 'polypeptide(L)'
;MNTNHNFTINRIKKELQVQQQKKQTNKYILLYRVMKNCILKHEIPHDWLLPSTRVLAQELNLSRTTVIKAYELLLLEKLILAKAGSGNRVNYDVTGEIGKSSEEITTVNIAHYPQISQKGESYFKNITLINRLPNENLAFRPGLPPLDVFPVNQWKNLLNVYWRHVKSSGLTYSNATGLIELKKSICNYLNVSRNVICNPEQIVIVSGSLQSLYLIATTLIDRGDSVVLENPVFPNVHS
;
A
#
# COMPACT_ATOMS: atom_id res chain seq x y z
N MET A 1 46.17 22.86 2.28
CA MET A 1 44.84 22.78 2.94
C MET A 1 43.80 22.56 1.87
N ASN A 2 42.97 21.52 1.98
CA ASN A 2 42.04 21.16 0.92
C ASN A 2 40.76 22.00 1.07
N THR A 3 40.78 23.24 0.57
CA THR A 3 39.74 24.28 0.73
C THR A 3 38.34 23.76 0.41
N ASN A 4 38.26 22.82 -0.55
CA ASN A 4 37.03 22.19 -1.00
C ASN A 4 36.36 21.32 0.09
N HIS A 5 37.15 20.68 0.95
CA HIS A 5 36.63 19.83 2.02
C HIS A 5 35.98 20.68 3.12
N ASN A 6 36.67 21.75 3.55
CA ASN A 6 36.19 22.64 4.60
C ASN A 6 34.88 23.32 4.21
N PHE A 7 34.76 23.74 2.94
CA PHE A 7 33.52 24.29 2.41
C PHE A 7 32.35 23.29 2.52
N THR A 8 32.54 22.07 2.03
CA THR A 8 31.53 21.00 2.10
C THR A 8 31.13 20.69 3.54
N ILE A 9 32.11 20.56 4.45
CA ILE A 9 31.88 20.27 5.86
C ILE A 9 31.06 21.39 6.53
N ASN A 10 31.40 22.65 6.26
CA ASN A 10 30.68 23.80 6.82
C ASN A 10 29.24 23.86 6.31
N ARG A 11 29.00 23.57 5.02
CA ARG A 11 27.64 23.54 4.47
C ARG A 11 26.80 22.44 5.09
N ILE A 12 27.35 21.24 5.22
CA ILE A 12 26.69 20.09 5.88
C ILE A 12 26.39 20.41 7.34
N LYS A 13 27.35 20.99 8.10
CA LYS A 13 27.13 21.39 9.50
C LYS A 13 25.99 22.39 9.65
N LYS A 14 25.94 23.41 8.77
CA LYS A 14 24.87 24.42 8.76
C LYS A 14 23.49 23.79 8.52
N GLU A 15 23.36 22.92 7.51
CA GLU A 15 22.09 22.29 7.18
C GLU A 15 21.67 21.23 8.22
N LEU A 16 22.64 20.59 8.88
CA LEU A 16 22.41 19.63 9.97
C LEU A 16 21.79 20.32 11.21
N GLN A 17 22.21 21.55 11.55
CA GLN A 17 21.61 22.34 12.62
C GLN A 17 20.12 22.68 12.35
N VAL A 18 19.77 22.93 11.09
CA VAL A 18 18.38 23.23 10.68
C VAL A 18 17.46 22.01 10.84
N GLN A 19 17.96 20.79 10.58
CA GLN A 19 17.13 19.57 10.62
C GLN A 19 17.07 18.85 11.98
N GLN A 20 17.99 19.14 12.92
CA GLN A 20 17.98 18.54 14.25
C GLN A 20 16.73 18.86 15.11
N GLN A 21 15.95 19.87 14.72
CA GLN A 21 14.72 20.25 15.42
C GLN A 21 13.54 19.31 15.14
N LYS A 22 13.66 18.36 14.19
CA LYS A 22 12.62 17.37 13.87
C LYS A 22 12.93 16.03 14.56
N LYS A 23 11.98 15.57 15.38
CA LYS A 23 12.03 14.41 16.29
C LYS A 23 12.66 13.15 15.66
N GLN A 24 13.67 12.59 16.35
CA GLN A 24 14.28 11.25 16.27
C GLN A 24 14.17 10.48 14.93
N THR A 25 15.06 10.78 14.00
CA THR A 25 15.42 9.90 12.88
C THR A 25 16.79 9.26 13.10
N ASN A 26 16.98 8.02 12.65
CA ASN A 26 18.28 7.35 12.64
C ASN A 26 19.38 8.27 12.06
N LYS A 27 20.52 8.38 12.75
CA LYS A 27 21.57 9.38 12.44
C LYS A 27 22.08 9.31 11.00
N TYR A 28 22.15 8.11 10.40
CA TYR A 28 22.59 7.96 9.01
C TYR A 28 21.55 8.46 8.00
N ILE A 29 20.25 8.30 8.31
CA ILE A 29 19.15 8.83 7.49
C ILE A 29 19.16 10.35 7.54
N LEU A 30 19.38 10.93 8.73
CA LEU A 30 19.52 12.38 8.89
C LEU A 30 20.69 12.91 8.06
N LEU A 31 21.88 12.32 8.19
CA LEU A 31 23.06 12.73 7.43
C LEU A 31 22.83 12.61 5.92
N TYR A 32 22.26 11.50 5.47
CA TYR A 32 21.90 11.28 4.06
C TYR A 32 20.95 12.38 3.56
N ARG A 33 19.87 12.70 4.28
CA ARG A 33 18.91 13.76 3.89
C ARG A 33 19.56 15.14 3.82
N VAL A 34 20.41 15.45 4.80
CA VAL A 34 21.14 16.72 4.84
C VAL A 34 22.06 16.84 3.62
N MET A 35 22.86 15.82 3.34
CA MET A 35 23.77 15.82 2.18
C MET A 35 23.00 15.85 0.86
N LYS A 36 21.91 15.07 0.74
CA LYS A 36 21.02 15.09 -0.42
C LYS A 36 20.46 16.48 -0.67
N ASN A 37 19.98 17.18 0.37
CA ASN A 37 19.46 18.53 0.22
C ASN A 37 20.54 19.53 -0.25
N CYS A 38 21.76 19.45 0.29
CA CYS A 38 22.86 20.31 -0.17
C CYS A 38 23.22 20.05 -1.65
N ILE A 39 23.16 18.79 -2.10
CA ILE A 39 23.39 18.43 -3.51
C ILE A 39 22.24 18.94 -4.40
N LEU A 40 20.99 18.71 -4.00
CA LEU A 40 19.80 19.11 -4.76
C LEU A 40 19.63 20.64 -4.86
N LYS A 41 20.06 21.39 -3.83
CA LYS A 41 20.08 22.86 -3.85
C LYS A 41 21.28 23.44 -4.63
N HIS A 42 22.11 22.59 -5.25
CA HIS A 42 23.36 22.96 -5.92
C HIS A 42 24.35 23.74 -5.03
N GLU A 43 24.30 23.51 -3.71
CA GLU A 43 25.23 24.13 -2.75
C GLU A 43 26.59 23.43 -2.74
N ILE A 44 26.62 22.17 -3.17
CA ILE A 44 27.83 21.40 -3.43
C ILE A 44 27.88 21.18 -4.95
N PRO A 45 28.84 21.77 -5.67
CA PRO A 45 28.89 21.72 -7.13
C PRO A 45 28.96 20.31 -7.72
N HIS A 46 28.61 20.20 -9.00
CA HIS A 46 28.83 18.97 -9.77
C HIS A 46 30.32 18.62 -9.79
N ASP A 47 30.62 17.32 -9.80
CA ASP A 47 31.96 16.76 -9.85
C ASP A 47 32.85 17.13 -8.63
N TRP A 48 32.24 17.73 -7.61
CA TRP A 48 32.92 18.14 -6.39
C TRP A 48 33.33 16.94 -5.55
N LEU A 49 34.59 16.92 -5.11
CA LEU A 49 35.11 15.85 -4.28
C LEU A 49 34.59 15.96 -2.85
N LEU A 50 33.85 14.95 -2.41
CA LEU A 50 33.37 14.85 -1.04
C LEU A 50 34.49 14.42 -0.09
N PRO A 51 34.44 14.86 1.18
CA PRO A 51 35.38 14.42 2.19
C PRO A 51 35.33 12.89 2.35
N SER A 52 36.46 12.31 2.73
CA SER A 52 36.50 10.88 3.08
C SER A 52 35.55 10.59 4.24
N THR A 53 35.03 9.36 4.30
CA THR A 53 34.12 8.94 5.40
C THR A 53 34.76 9.11 6.77
N ARG A 54 36.11 9.04 6.86
CA ARG A 54 36.86 9.23 8.12
C ARG A 54 36.86 10.68 8.55
N VAL A 55 37.22 11.59 7.63
CA VAL A 55 37.25 13.04 7.89
C VAL A 55 35.86 13.55 8.25
N LEU A 56 34.84 13.17 7.48
CA LEU A 56 33.48 13.61 7.75
C LEU A 56 32.92 13.08 9.08
N ALA A 57 33.28 11.84 9.45
CA ALA A 57 32.88 11.27 10.74
C ALA A 57 33.48 12.02 11.93
N GLN A 58 34.78 12.36 11.85
CA GLN A 58 35.47 13.13 12.88
C GLN A 58 34.88 14.54 13.03
N GLU A 59 34.67 15.22 11.91
CA GLU A 59 34.16 16.60 11.89
C GLU A 59 32.73 16.74 12.40
N LEU A 60 31.89 15.73 12.18
CA LEU A 60 30.49 15.70 12.63
C LEU A 60 30.30 14.99 13.97
N ASN A 61 31.37 14.48 14.59
CA ASN A 61 31.32 13.65 15.80
C ASN A 61 30.32 12.47 15.67
N LEU A 62 30.38 11.76 14.54
CA LEU A 62 29.54 10.60 14.21
C LEU A 62 30.39 9.33 14.09
N SER A 63 29.77 8.17 14.24
CA SER A 63 30.46 6.91 13.95
C SER A 63 30.76 6.80 12.46
N ARG A 64 31.92 6.25 12.11
CA ARG A 64 32.29 6.00 10.71
C ARG A 64 31.24 5.15 9.98
N THR A 65 30.65 4.16 10.66
CA THR A 65 29.57 3.31 10.12
C THR A 65 28.32 4.10 9.74
N THR A 66 28.00 5.18 10.46
CA THR A 66 26.88 6.07 10.15
C THR A 66 27.14 6.83 8.84
N VAL A 67 28.35 7.34 8.65
CA VAL A 67 28.75 8.06 7.44
C VAL A 67 28.81 7.14 6.22
N ILE A 68 29.34 5.92 6.39
CA ILE A 68 29.36 4.91 5.32
C ILE A 68 27.94 4.62 4.81
N LYS A 69 26.99 4.35 5.72
CA LYS A 69 25.58 4.10 5.34
C LYS A 69 24.95 5.30 4.62
N ALA A 70 25.26 6.52 5.03
CA ALA A 70 24.77 7.71 4.35
C ALA A 70 25.34 7.83 2.91
N TYR A 71 26.62 7.53 2.73
CA TYR A 71 27.27 7.52 1.41
C TYR A 71 26.74 6.40 0.51
N GLU A 72 26.48 5.21 1.06
CA GLU A 72 25.84 4.10 0.34
C GLU A 72 24.47 4.50 -0.21
N LEU A 73 23.65 5.21 0.59
CA LEU A 73 22.35 5.72 0.13
C LEU A 73 22.50 6.78 -0.98
N LEU A 74 23.46 7.69 -0.87
CA LEU A 74 23.75 8.68 -1.92
C LEU A 74 24.25 8.01 -3.22
N LEU A 75 25.03 6.93 -3.11
CA LEU A 75 25.49 6.13 -4.25
C LEU A 75 24.32 5.41 -4.93
N LEU A 76 23.42 4.80 -4.14
CA LEU A 76 22.23 4.11 -4.66
C LEU A 76 21.33 5.04 -5.47
N GLU A 77 21.17 6.28 -5.03
CA GLU A 77 20.41 7.31 -5.76
C GLU A 77 21.21 8.00 -6.87
N LYS A 78 22.46 7.59 -7.11
CA LYS A 78 23.38 8.17 -8.09
C LYS A 78 23.68 9.66 -7.90
N LEU A 79 23.44 10.20 -6.70
CA LEU A 79 23.78 11.58 -6.31
C LEU A 79 25.28 11.77 -6.10
N ILE A 80 26.00 10.67 -5.88
CA ILE A 80 27.46 10.66 -5.84
C ILE A 80 27.97 9.47 -6.67
N LEU A 81 29.17 9.60 -7.21
CA LEU A 81 29.90 8.54 -7.91
C LEU A 81 31.16 8.17 -7.14
N ALA A 82 31.37 6.88 -6.93
CA ALA A 82 32.61 6.34 -6.39
C ALA A 82 33.51 5.92 -7.54
N LYS A 83 34.71 6.50 -7.62
CA LYS A 83 35.76 6.01 -8.52
C LYS A 83 36.92 5.45 -7.69
N ALA A 84 37.31 4.22 -8.00
CA ALA A 84 38.35 3.50 -7.27
C ALA A 84 39.64 4.35 -7.22
N GLY A 85 40.13 4.62 -6.01
CA GLY A 85 41.33 5.42 -5.77
C GLY A 85 41.16 6.95 -5.81
N SER A 86 40.01 7.49 -6.23
CA SER A 86 39.83 8.95 -6.37
C SER A 86 38.74 9.57 -5.48
N GLY A 87 38.14 8.78 -4.58
CA GLY A 87 37.11 9.25 -3.65
C GLY A 87 35.71 9.34 -4.26
N ASN A 88 34.78 9.95 -3.53
CA ASN A 88 33.39 10.11 -3.95
C ASN A 88 33.15 11.52 -4.47
N ARG A 89 32.54 11.65 -5.64
CA ARG A 89 32.25 12.93 -6.30
C ARG A 89 30.76 13.14 -6.45
N VAL A 90 30.30 14.38 -6.30
CA VAL A 90 28.89 14.72 -6.49
C VAL A 90 28.50 14.58 -7.96
N ASN A 91 27.35 13.96 -8.20
CA ASN A 91 26.83 13.67 -9.52
C ASN A 91 25.37 14.09 -9.62
N TYR A 92 25.13 15.09 -10.46
CA TYR A 92 23.82 15.55 -10.91
C TYR A 92 23.98 16.12 -12.32
N ASP A 93 22.95 16.05 -13.15
CA ASP A 93 23.07 16.45 -14.55
C ASP A 93 23.35 17.97 -14.68
N VAL A 94 24.46 18.35 -15.33
CA VAL A 94 24.81 19.76 -15.63
C VAL A 94 24.29 20.15 -17.02
N THR A 95 23.95 19.17 -17.86
CA THR A 95 23.59 19.35 -19.27
C THR A 95 22.09 19.48 -19.53
N GLY A 96 21.27 19.52 -18.49
CA GLY A 96 19.87 19.95 -18.63
C GLY A 96 19.80 21.45 -18.52
N GLU A 97 19.17 22.11 -19.49
CA GLU A 97 18.62 23.45 -19.37
C GLU A 97 17.95 23.61 -17.99
N ILE A 98 18.68 24.16 -17.02
CA ILE A 98 18.05 24.85 -15.91
C ILE A 98 17.61 26.15 -16.55
N GLY A 99 16.44 26.09 -17.20
CA GLY A 99 15.65 27.28 -17.46
C GLY A 99 15.71 28.13 -16.20
N LYS A 100 15.89 29.44 -16.40
CA LYS A 100 15.64 30.44 -15.37
C LYS A 100 14.18 30.33 -14.94
N SER A 101 13.83 29.30 -14.19
CA SER A 101 12.69 29.30 -13.33
C SER A 101 13.25 29.48 -11.93
N SER A 102 13.29 30.75 -11.53
CA SER A 102 12.89 31.11 -10.17
C SER A 102 11.44 30.65 -9.94
N GLU A 103 11.20 29.34 -10.05
CA GLU A 103 10.00 28.72 -9.56
C GLU A 103 10.33 28.35 -8.13
N GLU A 104 9.70 29.10 -7.24
CA GLU A 104 9.36 28.68 -5.90
C GLU A 104 9.27 27.15 -5.83
N ILE A 105 9.82 26.55 -4.78
CA ILE A 105 9.54 25.16 -4.42
C ILE A 105 8.02 25.08 -4.32
N THR A 106 7.36 24.75 -5.43
CA THR A 106 5.95 24.44 -5.47
C THR A 106 5.91 23.14 -4.73
N THR A 107 5.56 23.26 -3.45
CA THR A 107 5.04 22.18 -2.63
C THR A 107 4.32 21.24 -3.58
N VAL A 108 4.78 19.98 -3.71
CA VAL A 108 4.07 18.95 -4.48
C VAL A 108 2.61 19.16 -4.15
N ASN A 109 1.84 19.65 -5.13
CA ASN A 109 0.58 20.27 -4.82
C ASN A 109 -0.35 19.12 -4.45
N ILE A 110 -0.45 18.82 -3.16
CA ILE A 110 -1.31 17.77 -2.59
C ILE A 110 -2.75 17.95 -3.10
N ALA A 111 -3.09 19.16 -3.56
CA ALA A 111 -4.32 19.50 -4.25
C ALA A 111 -4.61 18.72 -5.54
N HIS A 112 -3.64 18.03 -6.15
CA HIS A 112 -3.85 17.25 -7.39
C HIS A 112 -4.13 15.76 -7.16
N TYR A 113 -4.29 15.31 -5.91
CA TYR A 113 -4.88 13.99 -5.71
C TYR A 113 -6.35 14.02 -6.13
N PRO A 114 -6.82 13.03 -6.92
CA PRO A 114 -8.24 12.95 -7.24
C PRO A 114 -9.04 12.93 -5.93
N GLN A 115 -10.02 13.83 -5.84
CA GLN A 115 -10.92 13.82 -4.69
C GLN A 115 -11.65 12.48 -4.62
N ILE A 116 -11.95 12.04 -3.40
CA ILE A 116 -12.77 10.86 -3.19
C ILE A 116 -14.08 11.02 -3.96
N SER A 117 -14.51 9.98 -4.68
CA SER A 117 -15.76 10.06 -5.44
C SER A 117 -16.94 10.28 -4.50
N GLN A 118 -18.04 10.84 -5.01
CA GLN A 118 -19.29 10.97 -4.24
C GLN A 118 -19.73 9.62 -3.63
N LYS A 119 -19.50 8.52 -4.36
CA LYS A 119 -19.74 7.15 -3.86
C LYS A 119 -18.83 6.80 -2.69
N GLY A 120 -17.55 7.16 -2.76
CA GLY A 120 -16.60 6.97 -1.66
C GLY A 120 -16.94 7.80 -0.42
N GLU A 121 -17.38 9.05 -0.59
CA GLU A 121 -17.87 9.87 0.54
C GLU A 121 -19.11 9.29 1.18
N SER A 122 -20.08 8.83 0.37
CA SER A 122 -21.29 8.17 0.87
C SER A 122 -20.95 6.92 1.67
N TYR A 123 -20.06 6.08 1.14
CA TYR A 123 -19.58 4.90 1.86
C TYR A 123 -18.92 5.27 3.20
N PHE A 124 -18.03 6.27 3.20
CA PHE A 124 -17.36 6.71 4.42
C PHE A 124 -18.34 7.23 5.49
N LYS A 125 -19.36 7.99 5.10
CA LYS A 125 -20.41 8.48 6.02
C LYS A 125 -21.24 7.34 6.62
N ASN A 126 -21.43 6.25 5.88
CA ASN A 126 -22.27 5.12 6.27
C ASN A 126 -21.48 3.91 6.83
N ILE A 127 -20.15 4.01 6.95
CA ILE A 127 -19.28 2.91 7.37
C ILE A 127 -19.57 2.40 8.80
N THR A 128 -20.21 3.23 9.62
CA THR A 128 -20.54 2.94 11.02
C THR A 128 -21.75 2.03 11.21
N LEU A 129 -22.49 1.74 10.14
CA LEU A 129 -23.68 0.88 10.19
C LEU A 129 -23.33 -0.62 10.31
N ILE A 130 -22.05 -1.00 10.16
CA ILE A 130 -21.64 -2.40 10.02
C ILE A 130 -20.44 -2.74 10.92
N ASN A 131 -20.54 -3.82 11.69
CA ASN A 131 -19.43 -4.54 12.35
C ASN A 131 -18.50 -3.72 13.26
N ARG A 132 -18.90 -2.53 13.72
CA ARG A 132 -18.17 -1.81 14.77
C ARG A 132 -18.64 -2.30 16.14
N LEU A 133 -17.82 -3.13 16.76
CA LEU A 133 -17.95 -3.46 18.17
C LEU A 133 -16.90 -2.63 18.93
N PRO A 134 -17.24 -2.03 20.09
CA PRO A 134 -16.26 -1.75 21.13
C PRO A 134 -15.47 -3.03 21.43
N ASN A 135 -14.25 -2.91 21.97
CA ASN A 135 -13.34 -4.02 22.29
C ASN A 135 -13.85 -5.01 23.37
N GLU A 136 -15.16 -5.19 23.51
CA GLU A 136 -15.80 -5.99 24.55
C GLU A 136 -16.67 -7.12 23.98
N ASN A 137 -16.73 -8.21 24.74
CA ASN A 137 -17.51 -9.40 24.46
C ASN A 137 -19.02 -9.08 24.58
N LEU A 138 -19.59 -8.54 23.50
CA LEU A 138 -21.01 -8.22 23.41
C LEU A 138 -21.83 -9.46 23.05
N ALA A 139 -22.81 -9.83 23.89
CA ALA A 139 -23.80 -10.86 23.63
C ALA A 139 -24.89 -10.38 22.63
N PHE A 140 -25.70 -11.31 22.11
CA PHE A 140 -26.86 -11.05 21.23
C PHE A 140 -26.54 -10.28 19.94
N ARG A 141 -25.42 -10.63 19.28
CA ARG A 141 -25.02 -10.03 18.00
C ARG A 141 -25.92 -10.55 16.86
N PRO A 142 -26.74 -9.69 16.22
CA PRO A 142 -27.54 -10.13 15.07
C PRO A 142 -26.63 -10.52 13.90
N GLY A 143 -26.93 -11.64 13.25
CA GLY A 143 -26.19 -12.11 12.07
C GLY A 143 -24.85 -12.80 12.35
N LEU A 144 -24.42 -12.92 13.61
CA LEU A 144 -23.24 -13.73 13.96
C LEU A 144 -23.68 -15.16 14.31
N PRO A 145 -23.35 -16.18 13.49
CA PRO A 145 -23.63 -17.57 13.84
C PRO A 145 -22.79 -18.01 15.04
N PRO A 146 -23.20 -19.07 15.77
CA PRO A 146 -22.39 -19.65 16.85
C PRO A 146 -21.05 -20.16 16.29
N LEU A 147 -19.97 -19.46 16.64
CA LEU A 147 -18.63 -19.72 16.09
C LEU A 147 -18.00 -21.01 16.65
N ASP A 148 -18.41 -21.40 17.84
CA ASP A 148 -18.00 -22.60 18.57
C ASP A 148 -18.55 -23.90 17.96
N VAL A 149 -19.67 -23.83 17.23
CA VAL A 149 -20.31 -24.97 16.58
C VAL A 149 -19.65 -25.32 15.24
N PHE A 150 -18.81 -24.44 14.68
CA PHE A 150 -18.18 -24.70 13.40
C PHE A 150 -17.25 -25.94 13.45
N PRO A 151 -17.43 -26.94 12.58
CA PRO A 151 -16.71 -28.21 12.67
C PRO A 151 -15.28 -28.10 12.09
N VAL A 152 -14.40 -27.39 12.79
CA VAL A 152 -13.03 -27.07 12.36
C VAL A 152 -12.26 -28.30 11.89
N ASN A 153 -12.30 -29.39 12.65
CA ASN A 153 -11.53 -30.61 12.34
C ASN A 153 -12.05 -31.33 11.09
N GLN A 154 -13.38 -31.37 10.90
CA GLN A 154 -13.98 -31.95 9.70
C GLN A 154 -13.62 -31.12 8.47
N TRP A 155 -13.74 -29.80 8.57
CA TRP A 155 -13.36 -28.89 7.49
C TRP A 155 -11.89 -29.04 7.09
N LYS A 156 -10.99 -29.11 8.08
CA LYS A 156 -9.56 -29.35 7.87
C LYS A 156 -9.30 -30.68 7.16
N ASN A 157 -9.98 -31.75 7.56
CA ASN A 157 -9.83 -33.07 6.94
C ASN A 157 -10.28 -33.07 5.48
N LEU A 158 -11.40 -32.42 5.16
CA LEU A 158 -11.89 -32.27 3.78
C LEU A 158 -10.90 -31.48 2.92
N LEU A 159 -10.38 -30.37 3.46
CA LEU A 159 -9.38 -29.55 2.76
C LEU A 159 -8.11 -30.37 2.47
N ASN A 160 -7.63 -31.14 3.44
CA ASN A 160 -6.47 -32.02 3.24
C ASN A 160 -6.74 -33.08 2.17
N VAL A 161 -7.93 -33.68 2.14
CA VAL A 161 -8.31 -34.65 1.11
C VAL A 161 -8.31 -34.01 -0.28
N TYR A 162 -8.83 -32.80 -0.42
CA TYR A 162 -8.81 -32.06 -1.67
C TYR A 162 -7.37 -31.82 -2.16
N TRP A 163 -6.49 -31.29 -1.30
CA TRP A 163 -5.10 -30.98 -1.67
C TRP A 163 -4.24 -32.21 -1.98
N ARG A 164 -4.57 -33.39 -1.42
CA ARG A 164 -3.88 -34.64 -1.78
C ARG A 164 -4.12 -35.07 -3.23
N HIS A 165 -5.27 -34.69 -3.82
CA HIS A 165 -5.68 -35.17 -5.15
C HIS A 165 -5.68 -34.08 -6.22
N VAL A 166 -5.40 -32.84 -5.84
CA VAL A 166 -5.40 -31.72 -6.80
C VAL A 166 -4.27 -31.89 -7.81
N LYS A 167 -4.58 -31.72 -9.09
CA LYS A 167 -3.61 -31.68 -10.18
C LYS A 167 -3.19 -30.23 -10.43
N SER A 168 -2.00 -30.02 -10.97
CA SER A 168 -1.51 -28.68 -11.35
C SER A 168 -2.47 -27.93 -12.27
N SER A 169 -3.15 -28.64 -13.18
CA SER A 169 -4.19 -28.07 -14.05
C SER A 169 -5.40 -27.52 -13.28
N GLY A 170 -5.67 -28.00 -12.07
CA GLY A 170 -6.73 -27.50 -11.20
C GLY A 170 -6.36 -26.28 -10.36
N LEU A 171 -5.12 -25.79 -10.46
CA LEU A 171 -4.63 -24.61 -9.73
C LEU A 171 -4.70 -23.32 -10.55
N THR A 172 -5.22 -23.38 -11.78
CA THR A 172 -5.43 -22.22 -12.64
C THR A 172 -6.78 -21.54 -12.34
N TYR A 173 -7.05 -20.42 -13.01
CA TYR A 173 -8.35 -19.76 -12.96
C TYR A 173 -9.47 -20.72 -13.37
N SER A 174 -10.52 -20.77 -12.54
CA SER A 174 -11.74 -21.51 -12.84
C SER A 174 -12.76 -20.62 -13.55
N ASN A 175 -13.88 -21.20 -13.96
CA ASN A 175 -14.98 -20.45 -14.57
C ASN A 175 -15.43 -19.31 -13.64
N ALA A 176 -15.64 -18.11 -14.19
CA ALA A 176 -16.05 -16.92 -13.46
C ALA A 176 -17.34 -17.10 -12.63
N THR A 177 -18.20 -18.03 -13.05
CA THR A 177 -19.45 -18.35 -12.36
C THR A 177 -19.29 -19.39 -11.23
N GLY A 178 -18.08 -19.96 -11.07
CA GLY A 178 -17.74 -20.94 -10.03
C GLY A 178 -17.44 -22.35 -10.55
N LEU A 179 -16.93 -23.20 -9.67
CA LEU A 179 -16.57 -24.59 -9.97
C LEU A 179 -17.80 -25.45 -10.26
N ILE A 180 -17.77 -26.20 -11.36
CA ILE A 180 -18.92 -27.01 -11.79
C ILE A 180 -19.33 -28.08 -10.76
N GLU A 181 -18.37 -28.72 -10.09
CA GLU A 181 -18.66 -29.75 -9.09
C GLU A 181 -19.30 -29.17 -7.83
N LEU A 182 -18.94 -27.94 -7.47
CA LEU A 182 -19.60 -27.20 -6.39
C LEU A 182 -21.05 -26.86 -6.78
N LYS A 183 -21.27 -26.38 -8.02
CA LYS A 183 -22.61 -26.04 -8.52
C LYS A 183 -23.54 -27.25 -8.55
N LYS A 184 -23.08 -28.41 -9.04
CA LYS A 184 -23.85 -29.66 -8.98
C LYS A 184 -24.23 -30.03 -7.55
N SER A 185 -23.28 -29.94 -6.63
CA SER A 185 -23.50 -30.25 -5.21
C SER A 185 -24.55 -29.30 -4.59
N ILE A 186 -24.47 -28.00 -4.91
CA ILE A 186 -25.45 -27.01 -4.45
C ILE A 186 -26.82 -27.24 -5.06
N CYS A 187 -26.91 -27.52 -6.36
CA CYS A 187 -28.16 -27.87 -7.05
C CYS A 187 -28.88 -29.03 -6.33
N ASN A 188 -28.16 -30.14 -6.10
CA ASN A 188 -28.71 -31.29 -5.38
C ASN A 188 -29.16 -30.93 -3.95
N TYR A 189 -28.34 -30.16 -3.23
CA TYR A 189 -28.67 -29.70 -1.89
C TYR A 189 -29.92 -28.82 -1.87
N LEU A 190 -30.05 -27.88 -2.79
CA LEU A 190 -31.19 -26.96 -2.89
C LEU A 190 -32.48 -27.69 -3.27
N ASN A 191 -32.39 -28.71 -4.13
CA ASN A 191 -33.52 -29.56 -4.45
C ASN A 191 -34.03 -30.31 -3.20
N VAL A 192 -33.12 -30.95 -2.45
CA VAL A 192 -33.50 -31.73 -1.25
C VAL A 192 -33.96 -30.84 -0.09
N SER A 193 -33.29 -29.71 0.16
CA SER A 193 -33.54 -28.87 1.34
C SER A 193 -34.65 -27.83 1.16
N ARG A 194 -34.88 -27.39 -0.09
CA ARG A 194 -35.79 -26.27 -0.39
C ARG A 194 -36.71 -26.52 -1.58
N ASN A 195 -36.70 -27.72 -2.18
CA ASN A 195 -37.47 -28.07 -3.37
C ASN A 195 -37.23 -27.10 -4.55
N VAL A 196 -36.02 -26.55 -4.64
CA VAL A 196 -35.61 -25.66 -5.73
C VAL A 196 -35.05 -26.50 -6.88
N ILE A 197 -35.78 -26.55 -7.98
CA ILE A 197 -35.38 -27.24 -9.21
C ILE A 197 -34.58 -26.26 -10.07
N CYS A 198 -33.29 -26.52 -10.25
CA CYS A 198 -32.40 -25.70 -11.06
C CYS A 198 -31.31 -26.54 -11.73
N ASN A 199 -30.74 -26.05 -12.81
CA ASN A 199 -29.57 -26.65 -13.46
C ASN A 199 -28.28 -26.00 -12.94
N PRO A 200 -27.15 -26.74 -12.85
CA PRO A 200 -25.87 -26.19 -12.43
C PRO A 200 -25.45 -24.93 -13.20
N GLU A 201 -25.82 -24.81 -14.48
CA GLU A 201 -25.53 -23.67 -15.34
C GLU A 201 -26.22 -22.38 -14.88
N GLN A 202 -27.33 -22.50 -14.14
CA GLN A 202 -28.09 -21.37 -13.59
C GLN A 202 -27.54 -20.88 -12.23
N ILE A 203 -26.55 -21.57 -11.66
CA ILE A 203 -25.95 -21.22 -10.37
C ILE A 203 -24.70 -20.37 -10.60
N VAL A 204 -24.63 -19.22 -9.93
CA VAL A 204 -23.43 -18.36 -9.88
C VAL A 204 -22.93 -18.31 -8.43
N ILE A 205 -21.67 -18.70 -8.22
CA ILE A 205 -21.02 -18.65 -6.91
C ILE A 205 -20.46 -17.24 -6.69
N VAL A 206 -20.83 -16.63 -5.56
CA VAL A 206 -20.40 -15.28 -5.16
C VAL A 206 -19.79 -15.32 -3.75
N SER A 207 -19.04 -14.28 -3.40
CA SER A 207 -18.41 -14.11 -2.09
C SER A 207 -19.39 -13.72 -0.98
N GLY A 208 -20.62 -13.33 -1.32
CA GLY A 208 -21.65 -13.01 -0.33
C GLY A 208 -22.91 -12.36 -0.92
N SER A 209 -23.94 -12.20 -0.08
CA SER A 209 -25.27 -11.74 -0.49
C SER A 209 -25.28 -10.34 -1.13
N LEU A 210 -24.41 -9.42 -0.67
CA LEU A 210 -24.31 -8.08 -1.27
C LEU A 210 -23.73 -8.12 -2.69
N GLN A 211 -22.75 -9.00 -2.94
CA GLN A 211 -22.24 -9.20 -4.28
C GLN A 211 -23.31 -9.81 -5.19
N SER A 212 -24.11 -10.77 -4.72
CA SER A 212 -25.22 -11.29 -5.52
C SER A 212 -26.25 -10.21 -5.84
N LEU A 213 -26.64 -9.39 -4.86
CA LEU A 213 -27.61 -8.31 -5.08
C LEU A 213 -27.08 -7.29 -6.09
N TYR A 214 -25.81 -6.89 -5.97
CA TYR A 214 -25.16 -6.02 -6.94
C TYR A 214 -25.20 -6.63 -8.35
N LEU A 215 -24.79 -7.89 -8.50
CA LEU A 215 -24.78 -8.56 -9.81
C LEU A 215 -26.19 -8.67 -10.41
N ILE A 216 -27.19 -9.05 -9.60
CA ILE A 216 -28.59 -9.12 -10.03
C ILE A 216 -29.07 -7.75 -10.49
N ALA A 217 -28.83 -6.69 -9.70
CA ALA A 217 -29.25 -5.34 -10.04
C ALA A 217 -28.58 -4.86 -11.34
N THR A 218 -27.27 -5.08 -11.50
CA THR A 218 -26.55 -4.66 -12.71
C THR A 218 -26.86 -5.47 -13.96
N THR A 219 -27.42 -6.68 -13.81
CA THR A 219 -27.73 -7.55 -14.96
C THR A 219 -29.19 -7.53 -15.37
N LEU A 220 -30.12 -7.24 -14.44
CA LEU A 220 -31.56 -7.32 -14.69
C LEU A 220 -32.29 -5.97 -14.68
N ILE A 221 -31.66 -4.89 -14.20
CA ILE A 221 -32.33 -3.62 -13.94
C ILE A 221 -31.66 -2.50 -14.74
N ASP A 222 -32.47 -1.67 -15.39
CA ASP A 222 -32.03 -0.48 -16.10
C ASP A 222 -32.14 0.78 -15.24
N ARG A 223 -31.41 1.82 -15.65
CA ARG A 223 -31.48 3.12 -14.98
C ARG A 223 -32.88 3.72 -15.14
N GLY A 224 -33.57 3.90 -14.02
CA GLY A 224 -34.92 4.48 -13.96
C GLY A 224 -36.00 3.48 -13.57
N ASP A 225 -35.67 2.19 -13.53
CA ASP A 225 -36.58 1.15 -13.04
C ASP A 225 -36.90 1.34 -11.56
N SER A 226 -38.13 0.98 -11.20
CA SER A 226 -38.61 1.00 -9.82
C SER A 226 -38.37 -0.36 -9.15
N VAL A 227 -37.78 -0.35 -7.95
CA VAL A 227 -37.57 -1.54 -7.12
C VAL A 227 -38.37 -1.41 -5.83
N VAL A 228 -39.16 -2.43 -5.50
CA VAL A 228 -39.93 -2.49 -4.25
C VAL A 228 -39.15 -3.30 -3.22
N LEU A 229 -39.01 -2.76 -2.01
CA LEU A 229 -38.30 -3.39 -0.90
C LEU A 229 -39.21 -3.46 0.33
N GLU A 230 -38.95 -4.45 1.18
CA GLU A 230 -39.59 -4.56 2.50
C GLU A 230 -39.20 -3.36 3.38
N ASN A 231 -40.06 -2.99 4.34
CA ASN A 231 -39.76 -1.96 5.32
C ASN A 231 -40.15 -2.44 6.72
N PRO A 232 -39.20 -2.80 7.60
CA PRO A 232 -37.74 -2.62 7.47
C PRO A 232 -37.04 -3.70 6.60
N VAL A 233 -35.89 -3.35 6.00
CA VAL A 233 -35.02 -4.26 5.23
C VAL A 233 -33.64 -4.39 5.88
N PHE A 234 -32.83 -5.36 5.42
CA PHE A 234 -31.42 -5.46 5.78
C PHE A 234 -30.67 -4.16 5.44
N PRO A 235 -29.98 -3.50 6.41
CA PRO A 235 -29.44 -2.15 6.23
C PRO A 235 -28.51 -1.96 5.02
N ASN A 236 -27.74 -2.98 4.64
CA ASN A 236 -26.75 -2.88 3.56
C ASN A 236 -27.34 -3.03 2.15
N VAL A 237 -28.66 -3.18 2.03
CA VAL A 237 -29.35 -3.18 0.72
C VAL A 237 -29.47 -1.76 0.15
N HIS A 238 -29.44 -0.72 1.00
CA HIS A 238 -29.59 0.68 0.58
C HIS A 238 -28.29 1.39 0.15
N SER A 239 -27.13 0.78 0.40
CA SER A 239 -25.81 1.41 0.32
C SER A 239 -25.08 1.25 -1.02
#